data_AF-A0AA92CGE7-F1
#
_entry.id   AF-A0AA92CGE7-F1
#
_cell.length_a   1.000
_cell.length_b   1.000
_cell.length_c   1.000
_cell.angle_alpha   90.00
_cell.angle_beta   90.00
_cell.angle_gamma   90.00
#
_symmetry.space_group_name_H-M   'P 1'
#
loop_
_entity.id
_entity.type
_entity.pdbx_description
1 polymer ?
#
loop_
_entity_poly.entity_id
_entity_poly.type
_entity_poly.pdbx_seq_one_letter_code
_entity_poly.pdbx_strand_id
1 'polypeptide(L)'
;MKTTPILAAIVITGTAVAAFAHGNAKGIVRDRMESMEAMGDAVKAVTPMMRGERTYDAAAMRNTARIFQKHAGEALTDLFPKGSGGAPSEAKDAVWSDWDRFAALARQLEIYAEGLEGAAGNGLAGGGGMGAGSMMGDSSGMGSGSMMGNGSMMGSGTGMMGGSAGMMRAEDIAAMPADAAFAMTTRVCSACHSRFRAEDH
;
A
#
# COMPACT_ATOMS: atom_id res chain seq x y z
N MET A 1 -39.45 57.36 -14.94
CA MET A 1 -39.31 55.94 -15.30
C MET A 1 -38.25 55.35 -14.38
N LYS A 2 -38.62 54.45 -13.46
CA LYS A 2 -37.69 53.80 -12.52
C LYS A 2 -37.93 52.29 -12.62
N THR A 3 -36.97 51.57 -13.17
CA THR A 3 -37.02 50.11 -13.34
C THR A 3 -36.37 49.45 -12.13
N THR A 4 -37.14 48.65 -11.41
CA THR A 4 -36.69 47.87 -10.26
C THR A 4 -36.08 46.55 -10.74
N PRO A 5 -34.86 46.15 -10.31
CA PRO A 5 -34.29 44.86 -10.70
C PRO A 5 -34.87 43.73 -9.84
N ILE A 6 -35.38 42.69 -10.48
CA ILE A 6 -35.86 41.46 -9.85
C ILE A 6 -34.65 40.55 -9.58
N LEU A 7 -34.38 40.28 -8.31
CA LEU A 7 -33.44 39.25 -7.83
C LEU A 7 -34.07 37.86 -8.05
N ALA A 8 -33.58 37.11 -9.04
CA ALA A 8 -33.91 35.71 -9.21
C ALA A 8 -33.00 34.86 -8.30
N ALA A 9 -33.55 34.41 -7.17
CA ALA A 9 -32.89 33.42 -6.31
C ALA A 9 -33.02 32.03 -6.95
N ILE A 10 -31.95 31.55 -7.58
CA ILE A 10 -31.85 30.15 -8.01
C ILE A 10 -31.49 29.32 -6.78
N VAL A 11 -32.50 28.69 -6.19
CA VAL A 11 -32.30 27.64 -5.18
C VAL A 11 -31.89 26.38 -5.93
N ILE A 12 -30.59 26.07 -5.92
CA ILE A 12 -30.09 24.77 -6.37
C ILE A 12 -30.28 23.80 -5.20
N THR A 13 -31.41 23.10 -5.18
CA THR A 13 -31.61 21.92 -4.35
C THR A 13 -30.72 20.80 -4.87
N GLY A 14 -29.54 20.65 -4.28
CA GLY A 14 -28.66 19.52 -4.54
C GLY A 14 -29.30 18.23 -4.00
N THR A 15 -29.82 17.39 -4.88
CA THR A 15 -30.17 16.02 -4.56
C THR A 15 -28.88 15.26 -4.25
N ALA A 16 -28.73 14.79 -3.02
CA ALA A 16 -27.68 13.84 -2.67
C ALA A 16 -27.96 12.52 -3.39
N VAL A 17 -27.42 12.37 -4.60
CA VAL A 17 -27.34 11.07 -5.26
C VAL A 17 -26.30 10.30 -4.46
N ALA A 18 -26.75 9.48 -3.51
CA ALA A 18 -25.90 8.47 -2.91
C ALA A 18 -25.42 7.55 -4.05
N ALA A 19 -24.18 7.74 -4.49
CA ALA A 19 -23.58 6.88 -5.48
C ALA A 19 -23.60 5.44 -4.96
N PHE A 20 -24.25 4.53 -5.69
CA PHE A 20 -24.26 3.10 -5.39
C PHE A 20 -22.89 2.51 -5.75
N ALA A 21 -21.84 2.82 -4.98
CA ALA A 21 -20.49 2.31 -5.21
C ALA A 21 -20.37 0.80 -4.97
N HIS A 22 -21.29 0.20 -4.20
CA HIS A 22 -21.20 -1.21 -3.76
C HIS A 22 -22.34 -2.11 -4.22
N GLY A 23 -23.07 -1.75 -5.29
CA GLY A 23 -24.08 -2.64 -5.91
C GLY A 23 -24.99 -3.36 -4.91
N ASN A 24 -25.86 -2.65 -4.19
CA ASN A 24 -26.78 -3.22 -3.19
C ASN A 24 -26.15 -4.11 -2.07
N ALA A 25 -24.82 -4.17 -1.93
CA ALA A 25 -24.17 -4.92 -0.86
C ALA A 25 -24.60 -4.43 0.53
N LYS A 26 -24.75 -5.36 1.47
CA LYS A 26 -25.15 -5.10 2.85
C LYS A 26 -24.25 -5.85 3.82
N GLY A 27 -24.21 -5.39 5.08
CA GLY A 27 -23.43 -6.01 6.15
C GLY A 27 -21.97 -6.19 5.76
N ILE A 28 -21.40 -7.33 6.12
CA ILE A 28 -19.96 -7.61 5.97
C ILE A 28 -19.44 -7.46 4.53
N VAL A 29 -20.28 -7.74 3.53
CA VAL A 29 -19.89 -7.60 2.11
C VAL A 29 -19.66 -6.12 1.76
N ARG A 30 -20.56 -5.24 2.21
CA ARG A 30 -20.39 -3.79 2.05
C ARG A 30 -19.14 -3.33 2.79
N ASP A 31 -18.97 -3.75 4.04
CA ASP A 31 -17.89 -3.26 4.91
C ASP A 31 -16.49 -3.60 4.36
N ARG A 32 -16.32 -4.78 3.73
CA ARG A 32 -15.06 -5.07 3.01
C ARG A 32 -14.91 -4.30 1.70
N MET A 33 -15.99 -4.08 0.94
CA MET A 33 -15.90 -3.32 -0.29
C MET A 33 -15.48 -1.86 0.00
N GLU A 34 -16.02 -1.27 1.07
CA GLU A 34 -15.62 0.05 1.57
C GLU A 34 -14.15 0.06 2.03
N SER A 35 -13.71 -0.99 2.73
CA SER A 35 -12.29 -1.15 3.12
C SER A 35 -11.35 -1.21 1.91
N MET A 36 -11.72 -1.95 0.86
CA MET A 36 -10.94 -2.05 -0.37
C MET A 36 -10.96 -0.75 -1.17
N GLU A 37 -12.09 -0.04 -1.20
CA GLU A 37 -12.20 1.27 -1.83
C GLU A 37 -11.32 2.31 -1.14
N ALA A 38 -11.33 2.37 0.20
CA ALA A 38 -10.47 3.28 0.95
C ALA A 38 -8.98 3.07 0.64
N MET A 39 -8.52 1.82 0.54
CA MET A 39 -7.15 1.51 0.13
C MET A 39 -6.89 1.88 -1.34
N GLY A 40 -7.84 1.60 -2.24
CA GLY A 40 -7.75 1.96 -3.66
C GLY A 40 -7.65 3.47 -3.87
N ASP A 41 -8.42 4.25 -3.13
CA ASP A 41 -8.40 5.71 -3.17
C ASP A 41 -7.09 6.27 -2.59
N ALA A 42 -6.55 5.66 -1.54
CA ALA A 42 -5.24 6.01 -1.00
C ALA A 42 -4.13 5.79 -2.05
N VAL A 43 -4.19 4.71 -2.84
CA VAL A 43 -3.27 4.47 -3.98
C VAL A 43 -3.44 5.55 -5.05
N LYS A 44 -4.68 5.85 -5.47
CA LYS A 44 -4.96 6.88 -6.48
C LYS A 44 -4.44 8.25 -6.04
N ALA A 45 -4.61 8.60 -4.76
CA ALA A 45 -4.19 9.87 -4.21
C ALA A 45 -2.67 10.11 -4.30
N VAL A 46 -1.84 9.06 -4.17
CA VAL A 46 -0.38 9.17 -4.21
C VAL A 46 0.24 8.80 -5.57
N THR A 47 -0.53 8.21 -6.48
CA THR A 47 -0.02 7.80 -7.80
C THR A 47 0.63 8.96 -8.59
N PRO A 48 0.06 10.18 -8.66
CA PRO A 48 0.68 11.27 -9.40
C PRO A 48 2.08 11.64 -8.88
N MET A 49 2.30 11.59 -7.56
CA MET A 49 3.63 11.89 -7.01
C MET A 49 4.64 10.75 -7.23
N MET A 50 4.18 9.50 -7.36
CA MET A 50 5.04 8.38 -7.78
C MET A 50 5.44 8.46 -9.25
N ARG A 51 4.62 9.10 -10.09
CA ARG A 51 4.87 9.30 -11.52
C ARG A 51 5.66 10.57 -11.86
N GLY A 52 6.01 11.37 -10.85
CA GLY A 52 6.64 12.67 -11.05
C GLY A 52 5.70 13.75 -11.61
N GLU A 53 4.39 13.50 -11.68
CA GLU A 53 3.37 14.46 -12.11
C GLU A 53 3.10 15.52 -11.02
N ARG A 54 3.49 15.23 -9.77
CA ARG A 54 3.42 16.14 -8.61
C ARG A 54 4.65 15.94 -7.73
N THR A 55 5.05 17.00 -7.01
CA THR A 55 6.09 16.91 -5.96
C THR A 55 5.76 15.83 -4.94
N TYR A 56 6.80 15.10 -4.51
CA TYR A 56 6.66 14.09 -3.47
C TYR A 56 6.28 14.69 -2.12
N ASP A 57 5.25 14.11 -1.49
CA ASP A 57 4.78 14.47 -0.16
C ASP A 57 4.88 13.25 0.77
N ALA A 58 5.85 13.31 1.69
CA ALA A 58 6.08 12.27 2.68
C ALA A 58 4.89 12.10 3.64
N ALA A 59 4.19 13.17 4.00
CA ALA A 59 3.04 13.09 4.90
C ALA A 59 1.86 12.39 4.21
N ALA A 60 1.64 12.68 2.93
CA ALA A 60 0.67 11.94 2.12
C ALA A 60 1.01 10.44 2.04
N MET A 61 2.29 10.09 1.85
CA MET A 61 2.70 8.68 1.83
C MET A 61 2.50 7.99 3.19
N ARG A 62 2.83 8.65 4.31
CA ARG A 62 2.55 8.12 5.66
C ARG A 62 1.06 7.90 5.88
N ASN A 63 0.21 8.82 5.42
CA ASN A 63 -1.23 8.67 5.52
C ASN A 63 -1.74 7.46 4.71
N THR A 64 -1.25 7.29 3.48
CA THR A 64 -1.56 6.10 2.66
C THR A 64 -1.15 4.81 3.34
N ALA A 65 0.06 4.76 3.91
CA ALA A 65 0.55 3.61 4.65
C ALA A 65 -0.35 3.25 5.85
N ARG A 66 -0.79 4.25 6.62
CA ARG A 66 -1.71 4.05 7.76
C ARG A 66 -3.10 3.56 7.33
N ILE A 67 -3.59 4.00 6.17
CA ILE A 67 -4.84 3.48 5.60
C ILE A 67 -4.68 1.99 5.29
N PHE A 68 -3.56 1.57 4.70
CA PHE A 68 -3.31 0.14 4.48
C PHE A 68 -3.24 -0.65 5.79
N GLN A 69 -2.49 -0.18 6.79
CA GLN A 69 -2.42 -0.84 8.10
C GLN A 69 -3.80 -1.04 8.73
N LYS A 70 -4.67 -0.01 8.67
CA LYS A 70 -6.04 -0.09 9.21
C LYS A 70 -6.91 -1.17 8.54
N HIS A 71 -6.64 -1.50 7.28
CA HIS A 71 -7.45 -2.41 6.47
C HIS A 71 -6.69 -3.67 6.05
N ALA A 72 -5.60 -4.02 6.73
CA ALA A 72 -4.79 -5.21 6.49
C ALA A 72 -4.85 -6.19 7.68
N GLY A 73 -4.06 -7.26 7.63
CA GLY A 73 -3.93 -8.20 8.74
C GLY A 73 -5.27 -8.81 9.17
N GLU A 74 -5.49 -8.85 10.47
CA GLU A 74 -6.72 -9.40 11.08
C GLU A 74 -7.97 -8.60 10.68
N ALA A 75 -7.88 -7.26 10.63
CA ALA A 75 -8.98 -6.39 10.22
C ALA A 75 -9.49 -6.72 8.82
N LEU A 76 -8.62 -7.19 7.92
CA LEU A 76 -9.01 -7.67 6.61
C LEU A 76 -9.65 -9.06 6.68
N THR A 77 -9.03 -10.01 7.39
CA THR A 77 -9.52 -11.39 7.42
C THR A 77 -10.87 -11.54 8.11
N ASP A 78 -11.16 -10.71 9.11
CA ASP A 78 -12.44 -10.72 9.84
C ASP A 78 -13.64 -10.40 8.95
N LEU A 79 -13.42 -9.74 7.81
CA LEU A 79 -14.47 -9.40 6.86
C LEU A 79 -14.81 -10.53 5.86
N PHE A 80 -14.20 -11.71 6.01
CA PHE A 80 -14.41 -12.88 5.15
C PHE A 80 -14.89 -14.13 5.92
N PRO A 81 -15.98 -14.06 6.72
CA PRO A 81 -16.54 -15.26 7.34
C PRO A 81 -17.01 -16.26 6.26
N LYS A 82 -16.94 -17.56 6.57
CA LYS A 82 -17.42 -18.62 5.67
C LYS A 82 -18.88 -18.36 5.27
N GLY A 83 -19.18 -18.55 4.00
CA GLY A 83 -20.52 -18.32 3.45
C GLY A 83 -20.82 -16.86 3.09
N SER A 84 -19.85 -15.95 3.17
CA SER A 84 -20.01 -14.55 2.73
C SER A 84 -19.66 -14.31 1.26
N GLY A 85 -19.53 -15.35 0.44
CA GLY A 85 -19.29 -15.26 -1.00
C GLY A 85 -20.56 -15.05 -1.83
N GLY A 86 -20.42 -15.14 -3.15
CA GLY A 86 -21.51 -14.95 -4.11
C GLY A 86 -21.93 -13.48 -4.28
N ALA A 87 -22.71 -13.19 -5.33
CA ALA A 87 -23.14 -11.82 -5.64
C ALA A 87 -23.87 -11.17 -4.45
N PRO A 88 -23.58 -9.89 -4.12
CA PRO A 88 -22.78 -8.92 -4.88
C PRO A 88 -21.26 -8.97 -4.58
N SER A 89 -20.78 -9.96 -3.83
CA SER A 89 -19.35 -10.09 -3.59
C SER A 89 -18.58 -10.57 -4.82
N GLU A 90 -17.39 -10.00 -4.97
CA GLU A 90 -16.37 -10.45 -5.94
C GLU A 90 -15.36 -11.44 -5.32
N ALA A 91 -15.63 -11.98 -4.13
CA ALA A 91 -14.72 -12.92 -3.48
C ALA A 91 -14.89 -14.30 -4.10
N LYS A 92 -13.80 -14.88 -4.62
CA LYS A 92 -13.77 -16.26 -5.12
C LYS A 92 -13.86 -17.24 -3.94
N ASP A 93 -14.41 -18.44 -4.17
CA ASP A 93 -14.42 -19.54 -3.19
C ASP A 93 -13.00 -19.94 -2.72
N ALA A 94 -11.99 -19.57 -3.52
CA ALA A 94 -10.58 -19.70 -3.18
C ALA A 94 -10.24 -19.06 -1.82
N VAL A 95 -10.91 -17.98 -1.40
CA VAL A 95 -10.66 -17.33 -0.09
C VAL A 95 -10.77 -18.34 1.05
N TRP A 96 -11.82 -19.17 1.05
CA TRP A 96 -12.07 -20.12 2.13
C TRP A 96 -11.38 -21.48 1.94
N SER A 97 -11.08 -21.86 0.69
CA SER A 97 -10.38 -23.12 0.40
C SER A 97 -8.85 -23.01 0.49
N ASP A 98 -8.30 -21.80 0.42
CA ASP A 98 -6.85 -21.49 0.50
C ASP A 98 -6.60 -20.39 1.55
N TRP A 99 -7.22 -20.58 2.72
CA TRP A 99 -7.28 -19.58 3.79
C TRP A 99 -5.91 -19.17 4.32
N ASP A 100 -4.99 -20.12 4.51
CA ASP A 100 -3.66 -19.83 5.04
C ASP A 100 -2.90 -18.84 4.15
N ARG A 101 -3.02 -18.98 2.82
CA ARG A 101 -2.42 -18.07 1.85
C ARG A 101 -3.10 -16.71 1.86
N PHE A 102 -4.43 -16.67 1.93
CA PHE A 102 -5.19 -15.42 2.04
C PHE A 102 -4.77 -14.63 3.30
N ALA A 103 -4.76 -15.29 4.46
CA ALA A 103 -4.34 -14.71 5.72
C ALA A 103 -2.85 -14.31 5.73
N ALA A 104 -1.98 -15.07 5.05
CA ALA A 104 -0.58 -14.70 4.90
C ALA A 104 -0.40 -13.41 4.09
N LEU A 105 -1.14 -13.23 2.99
CA LEU A 105 -1.10 -11.99 2.20
C LEU A 105 -1.70 -10.81 2.98
N ALA A 106 -2.74 -11.03 3.77
CA ALA A 106 -3.30 -10.01 4.65
C ALA A 106 -2.27 -9.50 5.67
N ARG A 107 -1.56 -10.41 6.36
CA ARG A 107 -0.47 -10.06 7.28
C ARG A 107 0.73 -9.44 6.56
N GLN A 108 1.04 -9.91 5.36
CA GLN A 108 2.11 -9.34 4.55
C GLN A 108 1.82 -7.89 4.17
N LEU A 109 0.56 -7.57 3.83
CA LEU A 109 0.15 -6.20 3.54
C LEU A 109 0.34 -5.29 4.75
N GLU A 110 0.00 -5.76 5.95
CA GLU A 110 0.16 -5.01 7.21
C GLU A 110 1.64 -4.66 7.47
N ILE A 111 2.53 -5.66 7.41
CA ILE A 111 3.98 -5.47 7.61
C ILE A 111 4.58 -4.56 6.54
N TYR A 112 4.14 -4.71 5.29
CA TYR A 112 4.67 -3.91 4.19
C TYR A 112 4.14 -2.47 4.27
N ALA A 113 2.96 -2.27 4.83
CA ALA A 113 2.40 -0.94 5.09
C ALA A 113 3.10 -0.26 6.28
N GLU A 114 3.46 -0.98 7.34
CA GLU A 114 4.31 -0.47 8.41
C GLU A 114 5.68 -0.02 7.88
N GLY A 115 6.33 -0.88 7.09
CA GLY A 115 7.58 -0.53 6.44
C GLY A 115 7.47 0.67 5.49
N LEU A 116 6.37 0.76 4.73
CA LEU A 116 6.09 1.90 3.86
C LEU A 116 5.95 3.21 4.64
N GLU A 117 5.31 3.18 5.82
CA GLU A 117 5.24 4.36 6.69
C GLU A 117 6.64 4.81 7.12
N GLY A 118 7.52 3.86 7.49
CA GLY A 118 8.93 4.14 7.79
C GLY A 118 9.68 4.75 6.60
N ALA A 119 9.51 4.16 5.41
CA ALA A 119 10.18 4.56 4.18
C ALA A 119 9.73 5.93 3.63
N ALA A 120 8.57 6.44 4.04
CA ALA A 120 8.01 7.69 3.52
C ALA A 120 8.95 8.90 3.66
N GLY A 121 9.89 8.89 4.61
CA GLY A 121 10.88 9.95 4.77
C GLY A 121 12.03 9.92 3.75
N ASN A 122 12.21 8.81 3.03
CA ASN A 122 13.42 8.55 2.24
C ASN A 122 13.38 9.18 0.84
N GLY A 123 12.24 9.72 0.42
CA GLY A 123 12.06 10.27 -0.92
C GLY A 123 12.03 9.20 -2.02
N LEU A 124 11.95 9.65 -3.28
CA LEU A 124 11.94 8.76 -4.45
C LEU A 124 13.37 8.47 -4.90
N ALA A 125 13.63 7.24 -5.37
CA ALA A 125 14.97 6.81 -5.80
C ALA A 125 15.60 7.71 -6.89
N GLY A 126 14.78 8.25 -7.81
CA GLY A 126 15.21 9.13 -8.90
C GLY A 126 14.99 10.64 -8.65
N GLY A 127 14.44 11.01 -7.49
CA GLY A 127 14.01 12.37 -7.17
C GLY A 127 14.57 12.82 -5.82
N GLY A 128 15.86 12.58 -5.60
CA GLY A 128 16.56 12.84 -4.35
C GLY A 128 16.33 14.26 -3.85
N GLY A 129 15.39 14.42 -2.92
CA GLY A 129 15.48 15.47 -1.93
C GLY A 129 16.72 15.16 -1.11
N MET A 130 17.76 15.97 -1.27
CA MET A 130 18.87 16.04 -0.33
C MET A 130 18.32 16.40 1.05
N GLY A 131 17.93 15.38 1.82
CA GLY A 131 17.75 15.46 3.26
C GLY A 131 19.13 15.53 3.89
N ALA A 132 19.54 16.75 4.25
CA ALA A 132 20.76 17.05 4.99
C ALA A 132 20.86 16.20 6.28
N GLY A 133 22.04 15.61 6.54
CA GLY A 133 22.30 15.06 7.87
C GLY A 133 23.58 14.25 8.08
N SER A 134 24.04 13.43 7.13
CA SER A 134 25.03 12.38 7.47
C SER A 134 26.11 12.12 6.43
N MET A 135 26.78 13.17 5.92
CA MET A 135 28.10 13.02 5.28
C MET A 135 29.01 14.19 5.64
N MET A 136 29.32 14.31 6.94
CA MET A 136 30.50 15.03 7.42
C MET A 136 31.51 13.96 7.87
N GLY A 137 32.71 14.01 7.31
CA GLY A 137 33.88 13.38 7.92
C GLY A 137 34.53 12.28 7.08
N ASP A 138 35.43 12.71 6.20
CA ASP A 138 36.83 12.27 6.12
C ASP A 138 37.25 11.99 4.68
N SER A 139 37.76 13.04 4.03
CA SER A 139 38.53 12.93 2.80
C SER A 139 40.01 12.92 3.14
N SER A 140 40.45 11.96 3.96
CA SER A 140 41.86 11.69 4.19
C SER A 140 42.19 10.29 3.69
N GLY A 141 42.69 10.23 2.46
CA GLY A 141 43.73 9.29 2.05
C GLY A 141 43.36 7.81 1.92
N MET A 142 43.09 7.38 0.68
CA MET A 142 43.48 6.05 0.20
C MET A 142 43.84 6.23 -1.28
N GLY A 143 45.09 6.12 -1.73
CA GLY A 143 46.07 5.10 -1.34
C GLY A 143 45.99 4.00 -2.39
N SER A 144 46.62 4.25 -3.54
CA SER A 144 46.80 3.30 -4.63
C SER A 144 47.44 2.00 -4.11
N GLY A 145 46.76 0.87 -4.25
CA GLY A 145 47.31 -0.41 -3.78
C GLY A 145 46.50 -1.61 -4.27
N SER A 146 46.94 -2.17 -5.39
CA SER A 146 46.54 -3.49 -5.89
C SER A 146 46.79 -4.59 -4.86
N MET A 147 45.79 -5.43 -4.53
CA MET A 147 46.01 -6.82 -4.10
C MET A 147 44.82 -7.72 -4.49
N MET A 148 45.12 -8.74 -5.31
CA MET A 148 44.29 -9.92 -5.51
C MET A 148 44.31 -10.81 -4.27
N GLY A 149 43.19 -11.45 -3.94
CA GLY A 149 43.11 -12.44 -2.86
C GLY A 149 41.93 -13.38 -3.03
N ASN A 150 42.16 -14.47 -3.75
CA ASN A 150 41.28 -15.63 -3.90
C ASN A 150 41.14 -16.36 -2.54
N GLY A 151 39.92 -16.54 -2.03
CA GLY A 151 39.71 -17.25 -0.76
C GLY A 151 38.25 -17.60 -0.50
N SER A 152 37.90 -18.85 -0.78
CA SER A 152 36.64 -19.49 -0.41
C SER A 152 36.29 -19.29 1.06
N MET A 153 35.09 -18.78 1.35
CA MET A 153 34.40 -19.00 2.63
C MET A 153 33.04 -19.64 2.35
N MET A 154 33.03 -20.96 2.40
CA MET A 154 31.88 -21.76 2.77
C MET A 154 31.59 -21.50 4.25
N GLY A 155 30.56 -20.71 4.53
CA GLY A 155 30.03 -20.49 5.87
C GLY A 155 28.62 -21.05 5.97
N SER A 156 28.52 -22.32 6.34
CA SER A 156 27.28 -22.98 6.74
C SER A 156 26.59 -22.19 7.85
N GLY A 157 25.44 -21.61 7.52
CA GLY A 157 24.45 -21.11 8.47
C GLY A 157 23.16 -21.91 8.32
N THR A 158 23.18 -23.17 8.74
CA THR A 158 21.98 -23.97 9.01
C THR A 158 21.23 -23.34 10.19
N GLY A 159 20.53 -22.25 9.91
CA GLY A 159 19.61 -21.57 10.81
C GLY A 159 18.17 -21.79 10.35
N MET A 160 17.56 -22.83 10.90
CA MET A 160 16.12 -22.93 11.21
C MET A 160 15.09 -22.75 10.08
N MET A 161 14.54 -23.89 9.66
CA MET A 161 13.17 -23.98 9.15
C MET A 161 12.17 -23.45 10.19
N GLY A 162 11.22 -22.62 9.75
CA GLY A 162 9.95 -22.41 10.47
C GLY A 162 9.49 -20.96 10.64
N GLY A 163 9.52 -20.12 9.60
CA GLY A 163 8.83 -18.83 9.63
C GLY A 163 9.15 -17.90 8.45
N SER A 164 8.17 -17.63 7.59
CA SER A 164 8.17 -16.50 6.65
C SER A 164 9.43 -16.32 5.78
N ALA A 165 9.97 -17.40 5.21
CA ALA A 165 11.21 -17.42 4.41
C ALA A 165 11.17 -16.63 3.07
N GLY A 166 10.18 -15.76 2.85
CA GLY A 166 10.09 -14.88 1.69
C GLY A 166 9.44 -13.52 1.96
N MET A 167 9.12 -13.21 3.23
CA MET A 167 8.49 -11.94 3.60
C MET A 167 9.56 -11.02 4.21
N MET A 168 9.77 -9.85 3.64
CA MET A 168 10.72 -8.88 4.22
C MET A 168 10.18 -8.33 5.54
N ARG A 169 11.08 -7.88 6.41
CA ARG A 169 10.70 -7.23 7.68
C ARG A 169 10.30 -5.78 7.42
N ALA A 170 9.51 -5.20 8.32
CA ALA A 170 9.11 -3.80 8.21
C ALA A 170 10.34 -2.88 8.24
N GLU A 171 11.33 -3.20 9.07
CA GLU A 171 12.60 -2.48 9.17
C GLU A 171 13.37 -2.43 7.85
N ASP A 172 13.46 -3.56 7.14
CA ASP A 172 14.15 -3.64 5.85
C ASP A 172 13.46 -2.76 4.79
N ILE A 173 12.12 -2.79 4.79
CA ILE A 173 11.30 -1.97 3.88
C ILE A 173 11.44 -0.48 4.22
N ALA A 174 11.49 -0.13 5.51
CA ALA A 174 11.63 1.23 6.00
C ALA A 174 12.96 1.88 5.59
N ALA A 175 13.98 1.10 5.25
CA ALA A 175 15.26 1.59 4.74
C ALA A 175 15.25 1.88 3.23
N MET A 176 14.18 1.51 2.51
CA MET A 176 14.11 1.65 1.05
C MET A 176 13.66 3.06 0.62
N PRO A 177 13.95 3.47 -0.63
CA PRO A 177 13.24 4.58 -1.25
C PRO A 177 11.72 4.38 -1.19
N ALA A 178 10.97 5.47 -1.03
CA ALA A 178 9.53 5.40 -0.80
C ALA A 178 8.75 4.83 -1.99
N ASP A 179 9.20 5.09 -3.22
CA ASP A 179 8.67 4.49 -4.44
C ASP A 179 8.91 2.99 -4.50
N ALA A 180 10.11 2.55 -4.11
CA ALA A 180 10.43 1.14 -4.06
C ALA A 180 9.56 0.43 -3.00
N ALA A 181 9.47 0.96 -1.78
CA ALA A 181 8.59 0.45 -0.74
C ALA A 181 7.12 0.39 -1.22
N PHE A 182 6.61 1.48 -1.81
CA PHE A 182 5.23 1.57 -2.31
C PHE A 182 4.94 0.52 -3.40
N ALA A 183 5.86 0.32 -4.33
CA ALA A 183 5.75 -0.70 -5.36
C ALA A 183 5.66 -2.11 -4.78
N MET A 184 6.38 -2.39 -3.69
CA MET A 184 6.29 -3.70 -3.03
C MET A 184 4.97 -3.91 -2.30
N THR A 185 4.52 -2.90 -1.56
CA THR A 185 3.23 -2.96 -0.85
C THR A 185 2.09 -3.18 -1.82
N THR A 186 2.07 -2.47 -2.95
CA THR A 186 1.02 -2.62 -3.98
C THR A 186 1.09 -3.95 -4.74
N ARG A 187 2.27 -4.59 -4.86
CA ARG A 187 2.38 -5.96 -5.40
C ARG A 187 1.62 -6.99 -4.56
N VAL A 188 1.49 -6.78 -3.24
CA VAL A 188 0.67 -7.65 -2.37
C VAL A 188 -0.79 -7.59 -2.80
N CYS A 189 -1.32 -6.40 -3.13
CA CYS A 189 -2.67 -6.23 -3.63
C CYS A 189 -2.91 -7.04 -4.91
N SER A 190 -1.98 -6.94 -5.88
CA SER A 190 -2.06 -7.71 -7.13
C SER A 190 -2.00 -9.22 -6.90
N ALA A 191 -1.11 -9.68 -6.02
CA ALA A 191 -0.99 -11.09 -5.66
C ALA A 191 -2.26 -11.63 -5.00
N CYS A 192 -2.90 -10.82 -4.15
CA CYS A 192 -4.18 -11.18 -3.51
C CYS A 192 -5.32 -11.21 -4.54
N HIS A 193 -5.50 -10.14 -5.32
CA HIS A 193 -6.62 -10.02 -6.26
C HIS A 193 -6.57 -11.08 -7.35
N SER A 194 -5.40 -11.38 -7.92
CA SER A 194 -5.26 -12.43 -8.95
C SER A 194 -5.78 -13.80 -8.48
N ARG A 195 -5.57 -14.13 -7.20
CA ARG A 195 -6.00 -15.41 -6.62
C ARG A 195 -7.42 -15.38 -6.09
N PHE A 196 -7.83 -14.29 -5.43
CA PHE A 196 -8.99 -14.29 -4.54
C PHE A 196 -10.15 -13.38 -4.97
N ARG A 197 -9.95 -12.49 -5.94
CA ARG A 197 -11.01 -11.61 -6.47
C ARG A 197 -11.44 -12.06 -7.87
N ALA A 198 -12.73 -12.05 -8.16
CA ALA A 198 -13.26 -12.24 -9.51
C ALA A 198 -12.78 -11.11 -10.43
N GLU A 199 -12.61 -11.40 -11.72
CA GLU A 199 -12.37 -10.35 -12.71
C GLU A 199 -13.71 -9.70 -13.07
N ASP A 200 -13.72 -8.38 -13.26
CA ASP A 200 -14.91 -7.67 -13.69
C ASP A 200 -15.30 -8.19 -15.09
N HIS A 201 -16.51 -8.77 -15.22
CA HIS A 201 -17.08 -9.26 -16.49
C HIS A 201 -17.77 -8.16 -17.27
#